data_AF-A0A935I2G2-F1
#
_entry.id   AF-A0A935I2G2-F1
#
_cell.length_a   1.000
_cell.length_b   1.000
_cell.length_c   1.000
_cell.angle_alpha   90.00
_cell.angle_beta   90.00
_cell.angle_gamma   90.00
#
_symmetry.space_group_name_H-M   'P 1'
#
loop_
_entity.id
_entity.type
_entity.pdbx_description
1 polymer ?
#
loop_
_entity_poly.entity_id
_entity_poly.type
_entity_poly.pdbx_seq_one_letter_code
_entity_poly.pdbx_strand_id
1 'polypeptide(L)'
;MDLYIRQNNINTVCHNSSSSQTSRGISVTVVAPHTVIRENSVSNIQQMGSSSTSGLDYSGSTADISKNIIQKVYNRHTGTYGAYGINITGSSDEYIYNNAIVDIKNNMTGGAAFNTTLGVHGIRFAGGSGSLIYHNTVNLSGTLFGSPSSSILTSALRLKQQHSSCFIRNNIFSNNLTGGSSQIAHVSMYLPSGGNSSNDLLINNNAYYSGSSSAFQGIAQVGVIAGTGFYTANNFDPNQTISGK
;
A
#
# COMPACT_ATOMS: atom_id res chain seq x y z
N MET A 1 -11.21 -4.55 -26.70
CA MET A 1 -9.85 -4.09 -27.05
C MET A 1 -9.07 -3.98 -25.75
N ASP A 2 -7.90 -4.60 -25.68
CA ASP A 2 -7.07 -4.57 -24.47
C ASP A 2 -6.33 -3.23 -24.35
N LEU A 3 -6.05 -2.82 -23.12
CA LEU A 3 -5.28 -1.61 -22.83
C LEU A 3 -3.85 -1.98 -22.44
N TYR A 4 -2.87 -1.37 -23.10
CA TYR A 4 -1.45 -1.55 -22.77
C TYR A 4 -0.81 -0.22 -22.36
N ILE A 5 -0.33 -0.15 -21.13
CA ILE A 5 0.47 0.96 -20.60
C ILE A 5 1.85 0.39 -20.25
N ARG A 6 2.82 0.55 -21.16
CA ARG A 6 4.13 -0.07 -20.98
C ARG A 6 5.29 0.81 -21.37
N GLN A 7 6.42 0.62 -20.68
CA GLN A 7 7.71 1.25 -21.00
C GLN A 7 7.68 2.79 -20.99
N ASN A 8 6.81 3.37 -20.18
CA ASN A 8 6.75 4.82 -20.00
C ASN A 8 7.70 5.27 -18.88
N ASN A 9 8.27 6.46 -19.03
CA ASN A 9 8.94 7.18 -17.96
C ASN A 9 8.08 8.38 -17.54
N ILE A 10 7.40 8.24 -16.41
CA ILE A 10 6.51 9.26 -15.84
C ILE A 10 7.22 9.85 -14.66
N ASN A 11 7.56 11.14 -14.74
CA ASN A 11 8.25 11.84 -13.68
C ASN A 11 7.64 13.23 -13.44
N THR A 12 7.84 13.77 -12.24
CA THR A 12 7.51 15.17 -11.89
C THR A 12 6.04 15.56 -12.02
N VAL A 13 5.12 14.58 -11.95
CA VAL A 13 3.70 14.89 -11.85
C VAL A 13 3.46 15.58 -10.51
N CYS A 14 3.11 16.85 -10.55
CA CYS A 14 2.88 17.63 -9.35
C CYS A 14 1.52 18.32 -9.39
N HIS A 15 0.91 18.45 -8.21
CA HIS A 15 -0.23 19.32 -8.01
C HIS A 15 0.12 20.28 -6.87
N ASN A 16 0.40 21.53 -7.23
CA ASN A 16 0.94 22.56 -6.32
C ASN A 16 -0.11 23.57 -5.84
N SER A 17 -1.39 23.17 -5.80
CA SER A 17 -2.48 24.00 -5.28
C SER A 17 -3.12 23.34 -4.07
N SER A 18 -3.90 24.09 -3.30
CA SER A 18 -4.68 23.58 -2.16
C SER A 18 -6.02 22.95 -2.57
N SER A 19 -6.32 22.85 -3.86
CA SER A 19 -7.56 22.25 -4.35
C SER A 19 -7.68 20.75 -4.02
N SER A 20 -8.88 20.19 -4.15
CA SER A 20 -9.14 18.77 -3.90
C SER A 20 -8.69 17.83 -5.04
N GLN A 21 -8.02 18.37 -6.07
CA GLN A 21 -7.47 17.56 -7.16
C GLN A 21 -6.27 16.72 -6.68
N THR A 22 -5.94 15.69 -7.47
CA THR A 22 -4.90 14.71 -7.10
C THR A 22 -3.86 14.55 -8.20
N SER A 23 -2.59 14.47 -7.81
CA SER A 23 -1.52 14.01 -8.67
C SER A 23 -1.47 12.47 -8.65
N ARG A 24 -1.47 11.86 -9.84
CA ARG A 24 -1.26 10.41 -10.01
C ARG A 24 -0.31 10.17 -11.17
N GLY A 25 0.61 9.22 -11.02
CA GLY A 25 1.52 8.87 -12.11
C GLY A 25 0.79 8.20 -13.26
N ILE A 26 0.18 7.05 -12.98
CA ILE A 26 -0.73 6.34 -13.89
C ILE A 26 -2.10 6.29 -13.22
N SER A 27 -3.16 6.63 -13.96
CA SER A 27 -4.54 6.47 -13.50
C SER A 27 -5.34 5.76 -14.57
N VAL A 28 -5.92 4.61 -14.22
CA VAL A 28 -6.79 3.84 -15.11
C VAL A 28 -8.13 3.65 -14.42
N THR A 29 -9.17 4.20 -15.03
CA THR A 29 -10.55 4.13 -14.54
C THR A 29 -11.50 3.49 -15.55
N VAL A 30 -10.99 3.03 -16.70
CA VAL A 30 -11.81 2.42 -17.76
C VAL A 30 -11.89 0.91 -17.57
N VAL A 31 -12.99 0.32 -18.02
CA VAL A 31 -13.16 -1.14 -18.10
C VAL A 31 -12.72 -1.58 -19.50
N ALA A 32 -11.55 -2.23 -19.58
CA ALA A 32 -11.12 -2.98 -20.77
C ALA A 32 -11.28 -4.49 -20.48
N PRO A 33 -11.42 -5.39 -21.46
CA PRO A 33 -11.45 -6.83 -21.18
C PRO A 33 -10.21 -7.30 -20.40
N HIS A 34 -9.05 -6.73 -20.73
CA HIS A 34 -7.80 -6.94 -20.00
C HIS A 34 -6.92 -5.68 -20.07
N THR A 35 -6.28 -5.33 -18.95
CA THR A 35 -5.32 -4.21 -18.88
C THR A 35 -3.93 -4.72 -18.50
N VAL A 36 -2.91 -4.30 -19.25
CA VAL A 36 -1.50 -4.61 -18.96
C VAL A 36 -0.76 -3.32 -18.64
N ILE A 37 -0.31 -3.17 -17.38
CA ILE A 37 0.49 -2.05 -16.90
C ILE A 37 1.86 -2.59 -16.52
N ARG A 38 2.85 -2.49 -17.42
CA ARG A 38 4.16 -3.10 -17.16
C ARG A 38 5.37 -2.29 -17.56
N GLU A 39 6.48 -2.52 -16.86
CA GLU A 39 7.78 -1.96 -17.23
C GLU A 39 7.79 -0.43 -17.28
N ASN A 40 6.90 0.23 -16.53
CA ASN A 40 6.90 1.69 -16.40
C ASN A 40 7.81 2.13 -15.25
N SER A 41 8.47 3.27 -15.42
CA SER A 41 9.16 4.00 -14.36
C SER A 41 8.30 5.19 -13.95
N VAL A 42 7.75 5.16 -12.73
CA VAL A 42 6.93 6.23 -12.16
C VAL A 42 7.68 6.84 -10.99
N SER A 43 7.99 8.13 -11.07
CA SER A 43 8.75 8.79 -10.01
C SER A 43 8.37 10.23 -9.74
N ASN A 44 8.69 10.71 -8.54
CA ASN A 44 8.55 12.12 -8.17
C ASN A 44 7.12 12.64 -8.35
N ILE A 45 6.15 11.92 -7.79
CA ILE A 45 4.74 12.33 -7.77
C ILE A 45 4.55 13.17 -6.51
N GLN A 46 4.17 14.44 -6.68
CA GLN A 46 4.13 15.43 -5.59
C GLN A 46 2.74 16.02 -5.43
N GLN A 47 2.10 15.77 -4.28
CA GLN A 47 0.77 16.26 -3.97
C GLN A 47 0.81 17.33 -2.89
N MET A 48 0.32 18.54 -3.20
CA MET A 48 0.04 19.60 -2.23
C MET A 48 -1.47 19.85 -2.04
N GLY A 49 -2.33 19.17 -2.80
CA GLY A 49 -3.78 19.29 -2.72
C GLY A 49 -4.41 18.53 -1.56
N SER A 50 -5.67 18.84 -1.26
CA SER A 50 -6.46 18.25 -0.16
C SER A 50 -7.02 16.87 -0.53
N SER A 51 -6.16 15.97 -1.01
CA SER A 51 -6.52 14.64 -1.49
C SER A 51 -5.33 13.68 -1.41
N SER A 52 -5.59 12.37 -1.36
CA SER A 52 -4.56 11.34 -1.41
C SER A 52 -3.90 11.26 -2.80
N THR A 53 -2.69 10.71 -2.89
CA THR A 53 -1.92 10.56 -4.14
C THR A 53 -1.44 9.14 -4.33
N SER A 54 -1.15 8.76 -5.57
CA SER A 54 -0.57 7.45 -5.88
C SER A 54 0.42 7.49 -7.05
N GLY A 55 1.37 6.56 -7.05
CA GLY A 55 2.17 6.29 -8.24
C GLY A 55 1.31 5.68 -9.34
N LEU A 56 0.55 4.64 -8.99
CA LEU A 56 -0.41 3.97 -9.86
C LEU A 56 -1.75 3.89 -9.16
N ASP A 57 -2.81 4.35 -9.81
CA ASP A 57 -4.21 4.21 -9.40
C ASP A 57 -4.97 3.35 -10.40
N TYR A 58 -5.63 2.31 -9.90
CA TYR A 58 -6.33 1.36 -10.74
C TYR A 58 -7.73 1.07 -10.21
N SER A 59 -8.73 1.26 -11.06
CA SER A 59 -10.14 0.96 -10.77
C SER A 59 -10.84 0.26 -11.93
N GLY A 60 -10.09 -0.43 -12.80
CA GLY A 60 -10.63 -1.17 -13.95
C GLY A 60 -11.11 -2.57 -13.57
N SER A 61 -11.10 -3.46 -14.56
CA SER A 61 -11.30 -4.92 -14.51
C SER A 61 -9.96 -5.65 -14.28
N THR A 62 -9.89 -6.96 -14.47
CA THR A 62 -8.65 -7.75 -14.36
C THR A 62 -7.44 -7.10 -15.05
N ALA A 63 -6.31 -7.06 -14.34
CA ALA A 63 -5.07 -6.44 -14.81
C ALA A 63 -3.80 -7.23 -14.47
N ASP A 64 -2.85 -7.20 -15.40
CA ASP A 64 -1.45 -7.52 -15.18
C ASP A 64 -0.68 -6.24 -14.82
N ILE A 65 -0.33 -6.05 -13.55
CA ILE A 65 0.48 -4.94 -13.07
C ILE A 65 1.86 -5.47 -12.72
N SER A 66 2.85 -5.30 -13.60
CA SER A 66 4.13 -5.97 -13.41
C SER A 66 5.39 -5.21 -13.81
N LYS A 67 6.50 -5.50 -13.12
CA LYS A 67 7.83 -4.91 -13.44
C LYS A 67 7.85 -3.38 -13.45
N ASN A 68 6.91 -2.72 -12.80
CA ASN A 68 6.94 -1.27 -12.67
C ASN A 68 7.89 -0.88 -11.53
N ILE A 69 8.60 0.22 -11.71
CA ILE A 69 9.38 0.87 -10.67
C ILE A 69 8.62 2.12 -10.25
N ILE A 70 8.15 2.16 -9.00
CA ILE A 70 7.37 3.26 -8.45
C ILE A 70 8.12 3.83 -7.25
N GLN A 71 8.51 5.10 -7.32
CA GLN A 71 9.32 5.72 -6.28
C GLN A 71 9.01 7.20 -6.03
N LYS A 72 9.30 7.69 -4.82
CA LYS A 72 9.16 9.12 -4.49
C LYS A 72 7.74 9.62 -4.75
N VAL A 73 6.75 8.92 -4.21
CA VAL A 73 5.34 9.34 -4.23
C VAL A 73 5.04 9.99 -2.89
N TYR A 74 4.85 11.31 -2.92
CA TYR A 74 4.76 12.11 -1.71
C TYR A 74 3.46 12.90 -1.65
N ASN A 75 2.77 12.76 -0.52
CA ASN A 75 1.76 13.72 -0.12
C ASN A 75 2.36 14.73 0.85
N ARG A 76 2.42 16.01 0.47
CA ARG A 76 3.05 17.06 1.26
C ARG A 76 2.05 17.97 1.96
N HIS A 77 0.75 17.80 1.70
CA HIS A 77 -0.30 18.60 2.29
C HIS A 77 -0.31 18.45 3.83
N THR A 78 -0.32 19.57 4.55
CA THR A 78 -0.18 19.60 6.01
C THR A 78 -1.39 19.05 6.75
N GLY A 79 -2.59 19.02 6.15
CA GLY A 79 -3.79 18.37 6.68
C GLY A 79 -3.78 16.82 6.72
N THR A 80 -2.67 16.18 6.37
CA THR A 80 -2.48 14.72 6.32
C THR A 80 -3.43 13.98 5.37
N TYR A 81 -2.90 13.59 4.22
CA TYR A 81 -3.58 12.75 3.24
C TYR A 81 -2.73 11.55 2.84
N GLY A 82 -3.36 10.53 2.28
CA GLY A 82 -2.70 9.26 1.96
C GLY A 82 -1.68 9.40 0.83
N ALA A 83 -0.67 8.53 0.87
CA ALA A 83 0.30 8.35 -0.21
C ALA A 83 0.46 6.86 -0.50
N TYR A 84 0.29 6.48 -1.76
CA TYR A 84 0.27 5.06 -2.16
C TYR A 84 1.27 4.78 -3.30
N GLY A 85 1.97 3.65 -3.26
CA GLY A 85 2.71 3.19 -4.44
C GLY A 85 1.75 2.73 -5.54
N ILE A 86 1.10 1.59 -5.31
CA ILE A 86 0.00 1.04 -6.11
C ILE A 86 -1.29 1.12 -5.30
N ASN A 87 -2.33 1.68 -5.88
CA ASN A 87 -3.66 1.77 -5.26
C ASN A 87 -4.71 1.10 -6.16
N ILE A 88 -5.35 0.05 -5.65
CA ILE A 88 -6.43 -0.69 -6.30
C ILE A 88 -7.75 -0.31 -5.62
N THR A 89 -8.65 0.38 -6.31
CA THR A 89 -9.89 0.92 -5.71
C THR A 89 -11.15 0.14 -6.00
N GLY A 90 -11.18 -0.69 -7.05
CA GLY A 90 -12.43 -1.35 -7.46
C GLY A 90 -12.29 -2.55 -8.41
N SER A 91 -11.09 -3.12 -8.54
CA SER A 91 -10.86 -4.25 -9.43
C SER A 91 -10.71 -5.56 -8.66
N SER A 92 -11.07 -6.69 -9.27
CA SER A 92 -10.79 -8.03 -8.76
C SER A 92 -9.91 -8.84 -9.71
N ASP A 93 -9.23 -9.85 -9.15
CA ASP A 93 -8.41 -10.83 -9.85
C ASP A 93 -7.15 -10.24 -10.52
N GLU A 94 -6.55 -9.20 -9.93
CA GLU A 94 -5.29 -8.63 -10.46
C GLU A 94 -4.11 -9.56 -10.24
N TYR A 95 -3.22 -9.59 -11.22
CA TYR A 95 -1.87 -10.12 -11.09
C TYR A 95 -0.91 -8.96 -10.83
N ILE A 96 -0.47 -8.81 -9.59
CA ILE A 96 0.49 -7.77 -9.18
C ILE A 96 1.81 -8.44 -8.88
N TYR A 97 2.80 -8.28 -9.77
CA TYR A 97 4.06 -9.02 -9.63
C TYR A 97 5.31 -8.34 -10.15
N ASN A 98 6.46 -8.69 -9.55
CA ASN A 98 7.78 -8.16 -9.93
C ASN A 98 7.86 -6.62 -9.90
N ASN A 99 6.98 -5.92 -9.19
CA ASN A 99 7.08 -4.47 -9.07
C ASN A 99 8.07 -4.10 -7.95
N ALA A 100 8.77 -2.97 -8.13
CA ALA A 100 9.60 -2.35 -7.10
C ALA A 100 8.94 -1.04 -6.65
N ILE A 101 8.58 -0.96 -5.36
CA ILE A 101 7.86 0.18 -4.78
C ILE A 101 8.68 0.71 -3.61
N VAL A 102 9.17 1.94 -3.71
CA VAL A 102 10.08 2.50 -2.70
C VAL A 102 9.76 3.95 -2.37
N ASP A 103 10.11 4.38 -1.15
CA ASP A 103 10.07 5.80 -0.76
C ASP A 103 8.72 6.49 -1.02
N ILE A 104 7.69 5.95 -0.37
CA ILE A 104 6.33 6.50 -0.33
C ILE A 104 6.16 7.18 1.02
N LYS A 105 5.72 8.44 1.06
CA LYS A 105 5.62 9.23 2.31
C LYS A 105 4.47 10.21 2.26
N ASN A 106 3.92 10.55 3.42
CA ASN A 106 3.05 11.70 3.57
C ASN A 106 3.60 12.69 4.60
N ASN A 107 2.98 13.87 4.65
CA ASN A 107 3.12 14.83 5.71
C ASN A 107 2.10 14.50 6.80
N MET A 108 2.59 14.26 8.01
CA MET A 108 1.76 13.80 9.15
C MET A 108 1.26 14.94 10.05
N THR A 109 1.55 16.20 9.70
CA THR A 109 1.29 17.37 10.56
C THR A 109 -0.17 17.52 11.00
N GLY A 110 -1.13 17.15 10.14
CA GLY A 110 -2.56 17.28 10.40
C GLY A 110 -3.14 16.14 11.23
N GLY A 111 -2.37 15.06 11.43
CA GLY A 111 -2.76 13.95 12.27
C GLY A 111 -3.83 13.01 11.73
N ALA A 112 -4.41 12.21 12.64
CA ALA A 112 -5.57 11.31 12.47
C ALA A 112 -5.44 10.27 11.33
N ALA A 113 -4.25 9.72 11.12
CA ALA A 113 -3.93 8.86 9.99
C ALA A 113 -3.72 7.39 10.35
N PHE A 114 -4.11 6.93 11.54
CA PHE A 114 -4.33 5.50 11.78
C PHE A 114 -5.61 5.04 11.10
N ASN A 115 -5.60 5.04 9.76
CA ASN A 115 -6.68 4.54 8.96
C ASN A 115 -6.15 4.18 7.58
N THR A 116 -7.02 3.56 6.79
CA THR A 116 -6.62 2.95 5.53
C THR A 116 -6.66 3.90 4.33
N THR A 117 -6.93 5.19 4.52
CA THR A 117 -7.10 6.20 3.47
C THR A 117 -6.18 7.42 3.65
N LEU A 118 -5.76 7.70 4.88
CA LEU A 118 -4.84 8.80 5.20
C LEU A 118 -3.44 8.28 5.54
N GLY A 119 -3.27 6.96 5.70
CA GLY A 119 -1.99 6.31 5.91
C GLY A 119 -1.09 6.25 4.67
N VAL A 120 0.09 5.67 4.85
CA VAL A 120 1.08 5.46 3.78
C VAL A 120 1.13 3.99 3.44
N HIS A 121 0.95 3.64 2.16
CA HIS A 121 0.88 2.24 1.76
C HIS A 121 1.72 1.96 0.51
N GLY A 122 2.52 0.90 0.50
CA GLY A 122 3.25 0.48 -0.70
C GLY A 122 2.28 -0.03 -1.76
N ILE A 123 1.57 -1.12 -1.46
CA ILE A 123 0.44 -1.64 -2.23
C ILE A 123 -0.81 -1.55 -1.36
N ARG A 124 -1.85 -0.91 -1.89
CA ARG A 124 -3.11 -0.68 -1.19
C ARG A 124 -4.27 -1.24 -2.00
N PHE A 125 -5.02 -2.15 -1.38
CA PHE A 125 -6.35 -2.53 -1.85
C PHE A 125 -7.39 -1.75 -1.08
N ALA A 126 -8.03 -0.77 -1.73
CA ALA A 126 -9.22 -0.08 -1.24
C ALA A 126 -10.50 -0.88 -1.54
N GLY A 127 -10.51 -1.57 -2.67
CA GLY A 127 -11.58 -2.47 -3.14
C GLY A 127 -10.99 -3.76 -3.70
N GLY A 128 -11.83 -4.61 -4.29
CA GLY A 128 -11.39 -5.85 -4.95
C GLY A 128 -11.43 -7.14 -4.12
N SER A 129 -11.09 -8.26 -4.77
CA SER A 129 -10.87 -9.59 -4.20
C SER A 129 -10.09 -10.46 -5.21
N GLY A 130 -9.62 -11.64 -4.82
CA GLY A 130 -9.09 -12.63 -5.77
C GLY A 130 -7.68 -12.37 -6.31
N SER A 131 -7.03 -11.29 -5.88
CA SER A 131 -5.75 -10.85 -6.46
C SER A 131 -4.58 -11.80 -6.11
N LEU A 132 -3.67 -11.97 -7.06
CA LEU A 132 -2.39 -12.66 -6.91
C LEU A 132 -1.27 -11.62 -6.78
N ILE A 133 -0.62 -11.62 -5.62
CA ILE A 133 0.42 -10.65 -5.25
C ILE A 133 1.71 -11.42 -5.02
N TYR A 134 2.66 -11.36 -5.95
CA TYR A 134 3.87 -12.17 -5.85
C TYR A 134 5.14 -11.54 -6.39
N HIS A 135 6.29 -11.88 -5.81
CA HIS A 135 7.61 -11.41 -6.25
C HIS A 135 7.78 -9.87 -6.28
N ASN A 136 6.91 -9.12 -5.60
CA ASN A 136 7.08 -7.68 -5.48
C ASN A 136 8.11 -7.36 -4.40
N THR A 137 8.82 -6.25 -4.59
CA THR A 137 9.64 -5.64 -3.56
C THR A 137 9.03 -4.31 -3.15
N VAL A 138 8.69 -4.19 -1.88
CA VAL A 138 8.22 -2.94 -1.28
C VAL A 138 9.20 -2.57 -0.17
N ASN A 139 9.81 -1.38 -0.26
CA ASN A 139 10.72 -0.87 0.76
C ASN A 139 10.36 0.57 1.14
N LEU A 140 9.72 0.72 2.29
CA LEU A 140 9.35 2.01 2.87
C LEU A 140 10.31 2.33 4.01
N SER A 141 10.98 3.49 3.97
CA SER A 141 11.99 3.85 4.96
C SER A 141 12.15 5.35 5.18
N GLY A 142 12.73 5.69 6.33
CA GLY A 142 12.99 7.06 6.75
C GLY A 142 11.82 7.70 7.50
N THR A 143 11.99 8.95 7.88
CA THR A 143 10.97 9.70 8.63
C THR A 143 9.89 10.25 7.68
N LEU A 144 8.63 10.19 8.11
CA LEU A 144 7.53 10.92 7.48
C LEU A 144 7.77 12.45 7.52
N PHE A 145 7.14 13.20 6.63
CA PHE A 145 7.33 14.65 6.57
C PHE A 145 6.52 15.37 7.66
N GLY A 146 6.94 16.60 7.98
CA GLY A 146 6.22 17.49 8.89
C GLY A 146 6.38 17.14 10.36
N SER A 147 5.51 17.71 11.19
CA SER A 147 5.58 17.55 12.65
C SER A 147 4.81 16.31 13.11
N PRO A 148 5.37 15.43 13.95
CA PRO A 148 4.63 14.31 14.53
C PRO A 148 3.51 14.84 15.43
N SER A 149 2.25 14.74 15.02
CA SER A 149 1.13 15.36 15.76
C SER A 149 0.03 14.40 16.22
N SER A 150 -0.06 13.15 15.73
CA SER A 150 -0.94 12.09 16.28
C SER A 150 -0.75 10.74 15.56
N SER A 151 -1.85 10.02 15.28
CA SER A 151 -1.92 8.63 14.84
C SER A 151 -1.52 8.44 13.39
N ILE A 152 -0.85 7.31 13.10
CA ILE A 152 -0.44 6.98 11.73
C ILE A 152 -0.39 5.47 11.51
N LEU A 153 -0.95 5.04 10.40
CA LEU A 153 -0.79 3.69 9.86
C LEU A 153 0.10 3.77 8.63
N THR A 154 1.16 2.97 8.61
CA THR A 154 1.93 2.72 7.39
C THR A 154 2.07 1.23 7.16
N SER A 155 1.97 0.80 5.89
CA SER A 155 2.18 -0.60 5.56
C SER A 155 2.80 -0.84 4.19
N ALA A 156 3.64 -1.87 4.06
CA ALA A 156 4.13 -2.27 2.74
C ALA A 156 2.99 -2.87 1.89
N LEU A 157 2.12 -3.69 2.48
CA LEU A 157 0.87 -4.17 1.90
C LEU A 157 -0.32 -3.81 2.81
N ARG A 158 -1.42 -3.31 2.22
CA ARG A 158 -2.70 -3.10 2.90
C ARG A 158 -3.80 -3.83 2.15
N LEU A 159 -4.51 -4.72 2.83
CA LEU A 159 -5.74 -5.32 2.30
C LEU A 159 -6.98 -4.59 2.79
N LYS A 160 -8.06 -4.62 2.00
CA LYS A 160 -9.38 -4.18 2.46
C LYS A 160 -10.00 -5.18 3.44
N GLN A 161 -11.09 -4.78 4.07
CA GLN A 161 -11.93 -5.70 4.85
C GLN A 161 -12.56 -6.72 3.91
N GLN A 162 -12.55 -8.00 4.30
CA GLN A 162 -13.06 -9.10 3.49
C GLN A 162 -12.42 -9.17 2.09
N HIS A 163 -11.09 -9.05 2.03
CA HIS A 163 -10.35 -9.34 0.80
C HIS A 163 -10.20 -10.87 0.66
N SER A 164 -11.18 -11.52 0.03
CA SER A 164 -11.20 -12.97 -0.10
C SER A 164 -10.31 -13.49 -1.23
N SER A 165 -9.90 -14.77 -1.14
CA SER A 165 -9.24 -15.52 -2.22
C SER A 165 -7.95 -14.88 -2.74
N CYS A 166 -7.19 -14.23 -1.84
CA CYS A 166 -5.98 -13.51 -2.20
C CYS A 166 -4.72 -14.34 -1.91
N PHE A 167 -3.85 -14.45 -2.91
CA PHE A 167 -2.60 -15.20 -2.83
C PHE A 167 -1.42 -14.23 -2.71
N ILE A 168 -0.74 -14.23 -1.58
CA ILE A 168 0.36 -13.32 -1.27
C ILE A 168 1.62 -14.15 -1.07
N ARG A 169 2.50 -14.21 -2.08
CA ARG A 169 3.63 -15.14 -2.05
C ARG A 169 4.94 -14.57 -2.55
N ASN A 170 6.05 -14.97 -1.94
CA ASN A 170 7.39 -14.66 -2.44
C ASN A 170 7.68 -13.16 -2.60
N ASN A 171 7.00 -12.30 -1.83
CA ASN A 171 7.26 -10.86 -1.84
C ASN A 171 8.31 -10.51 -0.79
N ILE A 172 8.95 -9.35 -0.98
CA ILE A 172 9.74 -8.68 0.06
C ILE A 172 8.94 -7.47 0.51
N PHE A 173 8.47 -7.50 1.76
CA PHE A 173 7.75 -6.40 2.38
C PHE A 173 8.60 -5.79 3.50
N SER A 174 9.16 -4.62 3.24
CA SER A 174 9.91 -3.85 4.22
C SER A 174 9.22 -2.53 4.55
N ASN A 175 9.03 -2.27 5.83
CA ASN A 175 8.54 -1.00 6.33
C ASN A 175 9.28 -0.58 7.60
N ASN A 176 10.23 0.34 7.42
CA ASN A 176 11.02 1.00 8.44
C ASN A 176 10.69 2.50 8.50
N LEU A 177 9.47 2.90 8.09
CA LEU A 177 9.02 4.28 8.29
C LEU A 177 8.93 4.60 9.78
N THR A 178 9.20 5.86 10.11
CA THR A 178 9.03 6.42 11.46
C THR A 178 8.20 7.70 11.40
N GLY A 179 7.52 8.00 12.52
CA GLY A 179 6.67 9.18 12.66
C GLY A 179 5.48 8.92 13.57
N GLY A 180 4.58 9.90 13.66
CA GLY A 180 3.45 9.89 14.59
C GLY A 180 3.86 10.03 16.05
N SER A 181 2.87 10.03 16.94
CA SER A 181 3.11 10.18 18.39
C SER A 181 2.39 9.12 19.22
N SER A 182 1.11 8.87 18.96
CA SER A 182 0.29 7.86 19.65
C SER A 182 -0.62 7.14 18.66
N GLN A 183 -1.07 5.92 18.99
CA GLN A 183 -1.92 5.11 18.10
C GLN A 183 -1.25 4.89 16.73
N ILE A 184 -0.06 4.32 16.73
CA ILE A 184 0.79 4.17 15.54
C ILE A 184 1.02 2.70 15.19
N ALA A 185 1.12 2.41 13.89
CA ALA A 185 1.66 1.14 13.40
C ALA A 185 2.44 1.35 12.10
N HIS A 186 3.68 0.90 12.08
CA HIS A 186 4.53 0.80 10.90
C HIS A 186 4.84 -0.67 10.64
N VAL A 187 4.04 -1.30 9.78
CA VAL A 187 4.03 -2.75 9.62
C VAL A 187 4.35 -3.18 8.20
N SER A 188 4.76 -4.42 8.02
CA SER A 188 4.91 -4.97 6.67
C SER A 188 3.52 -5.22 6.03
N MET A 189 2.54 -5.66 6.81
CA MET A 189 1.18 -5.95 6.35
C MET A 189 0.11 -5.34 7.27
N TYR A 190 -0.96 -4.81 6.69
CA TYR A 190 -2.16 -4.42 7.44
C TYR A 190 -3.37 -5.21 6.97
N LEU A 191 -4.10 -5.81 7.92
CA LEU A 191 -5.29 -6.62 7.71
C LEU A 191 -6.47 -6.06 8.55
N PRO A 192 -7.47 -5.39 7.96
CA PRO A 192 -8.52 -4.68 8.72
C PRO A 192 -9.50 -5.55 9.50
N SER A 193 -9.60 -6.84 9.18
CA SER A 193 -10.24 -7.84 10.04
C SER A 193 -9.22 -8.93 10.34
N GLY A 194 -9.39 -9.66 11.46
CA GLY A 194 -8.68 -10.92 11.68
C GLY A 194 -8.61 -11.69 10.38
N GLY A 195 -7.42 -12.14 9.97
CA GLY A 195 -7.24 -13.04 8.83
C GLY A 195 -7.91 -14.37 9.15
N ASN A 196 -9.24 -14.35 9.26
CA ASN A 196 -10.06 -15.48 9.62
C ASN A 196 -10.21 -16.39 8.40
N SER A 197 -10.58 -17.63 8.68
CA SER A 197 -10.81 -18.68 7.68
C SER A 197 -11.81 -18.26 6.60
N SER A 198 -12.63 -17.23 6.85
CA SER A 198 -13.61 -16.70 5.90
C SER A 198 -13.00 -15.85 4.77
N ASN A 199 -11.71 -15.50 4.84
CA ASN A 199 -11.06 -14.64 3.83
C ASN A 199 -10.16 -15.41 2.84
N ASP A 200 -10.03 -16.74 2.92
CA ASP A 200 -9.22 -17.57 2.01
C ASP A 200 -7.86 -16.94 1.64
N LEU A 201 -7.19 -16.35 2.63
CA LEU A 201 -5.90 -15.68 2.43
C LEU A 201 -4.78 -16.70 2.44
N LEU A 202 -4.00 -16.74 1.37
CA LEU A 202 -2.83 -17.60 1.27
C LEU A 202 -1.55 -16.79 1.22
N ILE A 203 -0.99 -16.55 2.40
CA ILE A 203 0.21 -15.75 2.67
C ILE A 203 1.42 -16.67 2.91
N ASN A 204 2.23 -16.96 1.89
CA ASN A 204 3.31 -17.95 2.03
C ASN A 204 4.65 -17.43 1.47
N ASN A 205 5.75 -17.75 2.15
CA ASN A 205 7.12 -17.52 1.67
C ASN A 205 7.41 -16.04 1.33
N ASN A 206 6.85 -15.10 2.08
CA ASN A 206 7.22 -13.69 1.98
C ASN A 206 8.32 -13.36 3.00
N ALA A 207 9.20 -12.45 2.64
CA ALA A 207 10.18 -11.87 3.56
C ALA A 207 9.64 -10.57 4.16
N TYR A 208 9.79 -10.41 5.47
CA TYR A 208 9.29 -9.27 6.23
C TYR A 208 10.44 -8.56 6.94
N TYR A 209 10.52 -7.24 6.79
CA TYR A 209 11.52 -6.41 7.45
C TYR A 209 10.87 -5.17 8.05
N SER A 210 10.79 -5.12 9.37
CA SER A 210 10.24 -3.98 10.11
C SER A 210 11.28 -3.39 11.06
N GLY A 211 11.00 -2.18 11.54
CA GLY A 211 11.82 -1.58 12.59
C GLY A 211 11.76 -2.38 13.90
N SER A 212 12.60 -2.01 14.85
CA SER A 212 12.84 -2.79 16.08
C SER A 212 11.90 -2.47 17.24
N SER A 213 11.06 -1.44 17.14
CA SER A 213 10.13 -1.08 18.23
C SER A 213 8.90 -1.99 18.23
N SER A 214 8.90 -3.02 19.06
CA SER A 214 7.80 -4.01 19.14
C SER A 214 6.45 -3.44 19.57
N ALA A 215 6.39 -2.19 20.07
CA ALA A 215 5.14 -1.53 20.43
C ALA A 215 4.34 -1.05 19.21
N PHE A 216 5.00 -0.82 18.07
CA PHE A 216 4.36 -0.24 16.88
C PHE A 216 5.05 -0.55 15.54
N GLN A 217 6.15 -1.29 15.52
CA GLN A 217 6.84 -1.78 14.32
C GLN A 217 6.87 -3.31 14.31
N GLY A 218 6.47 -3.91 13.20
CA GLY A 218 6.25 -5.35 13.15
C GLY A 218 5.88 -5.91 11.78
N ILE A 219 5.58 -7.20 11.76
CA ILE A 219 5.16 -7.92 10.55
C ILE A 219 3.74 -7.50 10.17
N ALA A 220 2.79 -7.56 11.11
CA ALA A 220 1.40 -7.23 10.80
C ALA A 220 0.67 -6.44 11.90
N GLN A 221 -0.24 -5.58 11.46
CA GLN A 221 -1.29 -4.98 12.29
C GLN A 221 -2.64 -5.50 11.80
N VAL A 222 -3.42 -6.06 12.72
CA VAL A 222 -4.73 -6.63 12.44
C VAL A 222 -5.82 -5.85 13.19
N GLY A 223 -6.90 -5.51 12.49
CA GLY A 223 -7.99 -4.73 13.06
C GLY A 223 -7.79 -3.21 12.99
N VAL A 224 -8.74 -2.48 13.58
CA VAL A 224 -8.84 -1.01 13.46
C VAL A 224 -8.33 -0.24 14.68
N ILE A 225 -7.81 -0.93 15.70
CA ILE A 225 -7.30 -0.33 16.94
C ILE A 225 -5.79 -0.54 16.99
N ALA A 226 -5.04 0.56 17.03
CA ALA A 226 -3.57 0.52 17.08
C ALA A 226 -3.07 -0.23 18.31
N GLY A 227 -2.02 -1.04 18.14
CA GLY A 227 -1.41 -1.83 19.22
C GLY A 227 -2.19 -3.08 19.63
N THR A 228 -3.39 -3.31 19.10
CA THR A 228 -4.12 -4.58 19.22
C THR A 228 -3.96 -5.41 17.95
N GLY A 229 -3.97 -6.75 18.04
CA GLY A 229 -3.78 -7.60 16.85
C GLY A 229 -2.41 -7.39 16.19
N PHE A 230 -1.39 -7.12 16.99
CA PHE A 230 -0.04 -6.80 16.53
C PHE A 230 0.85 -8.04 16.46
N TYR A 231 1.46 -8.26 15.30
CA TYR A 231 2.33 -9.39 15.03
C TYR A 231 3.75 -8.92 14.75
N THR A 232 4.68 -9.46 15.52
CA THR A 232 6.13 -9.35 15.42
C THR A 232 6.70 -10.67 14.90
N ALA A 233 8.01 -10.74 14.69
CA ALA A 233 8.67 -12.01 14.33
C ALA A 233 8.45 -13.12 15.37
N ASN A 234 8.21 -12.78 16.65
CA ASN A 234 8.09 -13.77 17.72
C ASN A 234 6.71 -14.46 17.79
N ASN A 235 5.67 -13.85 17.24
CA ASN A 235 4.28 -14.35 17.34
C ASN A 235 3.57 -14.45 15.99
N PHE A 236 4.26 -14.15 14.88
CA PHE A 236 3.75 -14.36 13.54
C PHE A 236 3.98 -15.82 13.13
N ASP A 237 2.88 -16.54 12.89
CA ASP A 237 2.95 -17.87 12.30
C ASP A 237 2.63 -17.79 10.80
N PRO A 238 3.64 -17.93 9.91
CA PRO A 238 3.43 -17.92 8.47
C PRO A 238 2.64 -19.14 7.96
N ASN A 239 2.54 -20.21 8.76
CA ASN A 239 1.82 -21.44 8.43
C ASN A 239 0.36 -21.40 8.91
N GLN A 240 -0.02 -20.41 9.72
CA GLN A 240 -1.42 -20.18 10.10
C GLN A 240 -2.28 -19.61 8.96
N THR A 241 -1.75 -19.50 7.75
CA THR A 241 -2.60 -19.30 6.58
C THR A 241 -3.57 -20.44 6.44
N ILE A 242 -4.81 -20.12 6.74
CA ILE A 242 -5.91 -21.05 6.90
C ILE A 242 -6.26 -21.60 5.53
N SER A 243 -5.63 -22.70 5.14
CA SER A 243 -6.27 -23.65 4.24
C SER A 243 -7.40 -24.29 5.06
N GLY A 244 -8.65 -23.97 4.72
CA GLY A 244 -9.78 -24.75 5.21
C GLY A 244 -9.51 -26.23 4.99
N LYS A 245 -9.69 -27.02 6.05
CA LYS A 245 -10.11 -28.41 5.88
C LYS A 245 -11.54 -28.42 5.35
#